data_AF-A0A915KQA6-F1
#
_entry.id   AF-A0A915KQA6-F1
#
_cell.length_a   1.000
_cell.length_b   1.000
_cell.length_c   1.000
_cell.angle_alpha   90.00
_cell.angle_beta   90.00
_cell.angle_gamma   90.00
#
_symmetry.space_group_name_H-M   'P 1'
#
loop_
_entity.id
_entity.type
_entity.pdbx_description
1 polymer ?
#
loop_
_entity_poly.entity_id
_entity_poly.type
_entity_poly.pdbx_seq_one_letter_code
_entity_poly.pdbx_strand_id
1 'polypeptide(L)'
;MDEGRSLKVNDVQQHLKMFLVVATGYTSPSKTPKVPNWSSMTLKELTESPIFLLKTVPVCKSAVFDYFRIIVIESAHMYLCQLENPSSAADPYVLEDAIVEMSTTLKILVSANPGNWLSLIFQWTLESLAEMSKRFHSRRCLNNKTLSELLKIYTANRATNSILELLNLCAGHLLTNSPEKCVAALLEVAARYGVFCDWILTFISIAYPLKIINQLVICGLNDFISHTNDLSKNMPLNQAVQRCEQYNREKLSSLASILSHLAVQQTTELRHCFVALIEQALSSDFVKKRQDVFAFLLKLCVFSRNIVDVLMKDLPKYSSTENLIQIVSALSVMPPHVLFSDQSLVEIDMIFAVLQQFMKDDKFVADFSGLLAD
;
A
#
# COMPACT_ATOMS: atom_id res chain seq x y z
N MET A 1 15.31 37.64 12.39
CA MET A 1 14.37 38.55 11.70
C MET A 1 13.04 37.82 11.64
N ASP A 2 12.23 38.06 12.67
CA ASP A 2 10.86 37.56 12.82
C ASP A 2 9.94 38.38 11.91
N GLU A 3 9.57 37.85 10.75
CA GLU A 3 8.42 38.34 9.99
C GLU A 3 7.18 37.49 10.31
N GLY A 4 6.83 37.47 11.59
CA GLY A 4 5.54 36.99 12.06
C GLY A 4 4.45 37.98 11.67
N ARG A 5 3.93 37.87 10.43
CA ARG A 5 2.68 38.53 10.05
C ARG A 5 1.58 38.05 10.99
N SER A 6 1.10 38.93 11.86
CA SER A 6 -0.18 38.82 12.53
C SER A 6 -1.28 38.65 11.46
N LEU A 7 -1.60 37.41 11.09
CA LEU A 7 -2.82 37.07 10.37
C LEU A 7 -3.98 37.71 11.14
N LYS A 8 -4.69 38.65 10.50
CA LYS A 8 -5.81 39.30 11.16
C LYS A 8 -6.86 38.22 11.42
N VAL A 9 -7.26 38.07 12.69
CA VAL A 9 -8.28 37.09 13.12
C VAL A 9 -9.55 37.18 12.24
N ASN A 10 -9.87 38.38 11.75
CA ASN A 10 -10.98 38.64 10.84
C ASN A 10 -10.85 37.89 9.49
N ASP A 11 -9.65 37.77 8.93
CA ASP A 11 -9.43 37.09 7.64
C ASP A 11 -9.64 35.58 7.79
N VAL A 12 -9.13 35.00 8.89
CA VAL A 12 -9.33 33.57 9.20
C VAL A 12 -10.81 33.26 9.41
N GLN A 13 -11.51 34.09 10.19
CA GLN A 13 -12.95 33.91 10.42
C GLN A 13 -13.77 34.01 9.13
N GLN A 14 -13.39 34.92 8.22
CA GLN A 14 -14.05 35.06 6.94
C GLN A 14 -13.83 33.83 6.05
N HIS A 15 -12.58 33.36 5.91
CA HIS A 15 -12.29 32.16 5.15
C HIS A 15 -12.93 30.90 5.74
N LEU A 16 -13.04 30.79 7.07
CA LEU A 16 -13.78 29.70 7.71
C LEU A 16 -15.27 29.71 7.33
N LYS A 17 -15.93 30.86 7.37
CA LYS A 17 -17.34 30.98 6.98
C LYS A 17 -17.55 30.59 5.50
N MET A 18 -16.69 31.11 4.61
CA MET A 18 -16.75 30.78 3.19
C MET A 18 -16.51 29.29 2.93
N PHE A 19 -15.51 28.70 3.60
CA PHE A 19 -15.24 27.27 3.52
C PHE A 19 -16.41 26.41 3.99
N LEU A 20 -17.05 26.75 5.10
CA LEU A 20 -18.23 26.02 5.59
C LEU A 20 -19.36 26.02 4.56
N VAL A 21 -19.64 27.16 3.93
CA VAL A 21 -20.66 27.27 2.87
C VAL A 21 -20.35 26.33 1.71
N VAL A 22 -19.10 26.34 1.23
CA VAL A 22 -18.68 25.55 0.06
C VAL A 22 -18.60 24.05 0.37
N ALA A 23 -18.07 23.67 1.53
CA ALA A 23 -17.87 22.28 1.90
C ALA A 23 -19.17 21.55 2.28
N THR A 24 -20.15 22.27 2.83
CA THR A 24 -21.36 21.65 3.41
C THR A 24 -22.68 22.14 2.82
N GLY A 25 -22.67 23.19 2.00
CA GLY A 25 -23.88 23.82 1.47
C GLY A 25 -24.67 24.57 2.54
N TYR A 26 -24.07 24.74 3.73
CA TYR A 26 -24.70 25.32 4.89
C TYR A 26 -24.71 26.84 4.78
N THR A 27 -25.88 27.38 4.42
CA THR A 27 -26.12 28.83 4.30
C THR A 27 -26.80 29.43 5.53
N SER A 28 -27.36 28.62 6.44
CA SER A 28 -28.06 29.07 7.65
C SER A 28 -28.31 27.93 8.67
N PRO A 29 -28.27 28.20 9.99
CA PRO A 29 -28.57 27.22 11.04
C PRO A 29 -30.00 26.72 11.14
N SER A 30 -30.91 27.25 10.32
CA SER A 30 -32.32 26.85 10.27
C SER A 30 -32.65 25.85 9.15
N LYS A 31 -31.69 25.47 8.31
CA LYS A 31 -31.92 24.62 7.13
C LYS A 31 -31.10 23.34 7.18
N THR A 32 -31.73 22.22 6.84
CA THR A 32 -31.04 20.94 6.63
C THR A 32 -29.95 21.10 5.56
N PRO A 33 -28.74 20.56 5.75
CA PRO A 33 -27.68 20.66 4.77
C PRO A 33 -28.13 20.02 3.46
N LYS A 34 -28.07 20.80 2.37
CA LYS A 34 -28.24 20.30 1.01
C LYS A 34 -26.85 19.97 0.46
N VAL A 35 -26.70 18.85 -0.24
CA VAL A 35 -25.46 18.54 -0.98
C VAL A 35 -25.12 19.76 -1.85
N PRO A 36 -23.93 20.36 -1.71
CA PRO A 36 -23.59 21.55 -2.48
C PRO A 36 -23.56 21.21 -3.96
N ASN A 37 -24.17 22.06 -4.78
CA ASN A 37 -24.02 21.96 -6.23
C ASN A 37 -22.70 22.62 -6.66
N TRP A 38 -21.57 21.94 -6.47
CA TRP A 38 -20.25 22.48 -6.81
C TRP A 38 -20.10 22.84 -8.30
N SER A 39 -20.86 22.19 -9.18
CA SER A 39 -20.85 22.49 -10.63
C SER A 39 -21.36 23.90 -10.96
N SER A 40 -22.09 24.53 -10.04
CA SER A 40 -22.60 25.91 -10.19
C SER A 40 -21.70 26.97 -9.54
N MET A 41 -20.64 26.57 -8.84
CA MET A 41 -19.70 27.47 -8.18
C MET A 41 -18.56 27.83 -9.14
N THR A 42 -17.91 28.96 -8.90
CA THR A 42 -16.70 29.36 -9.61
C THR A 42 -15.47 28.64 -9.05
N LEU A 43 -14.41 28.53 -9.85
CA LEU A 43 -13.12 27.99 -9.42
C LEU A 43 -12.63 28.64 -8.12
N LYS A 44 -12.70 29.98 -8.05
CA LYS A 44 -12.25 30.76 -6.89
C LYS A 44 -13.02 30.40 -5.62
N GLU A 45 -14.34 30.23 -5.71
CA GLU A 45 -15.17 29.81 -4.56
C GLU A 45 -14.76 28.42 -4.06
N LEU A 46 -14.44 27.51 -4.98
CA LEU A 46 -14.06 26.13 -4.66
C LEU A 46 -12.65 26.00 -4.05
N THR A 47 -11.73 26.94 -4.33
CA THR A 47 -10.30 26.76 -4.00
C THR A 47 -9.73 27.78 -3.02
N GLU A 48 -10.16 29.05 -3.07
CA GLU A 48 -9.49 30.15 -2.34
C GLU A 48 -9.50 29.93 -0.82
N SER A 49 -10.67 29.68 -0.24
CA SER A 49 -10.80 29.50 1.21
C SER A 49 -10.20 28.19 1.72
N PRO A 50 -10.44 27.02 1.08
CA PRO A 50 -9.74 25.79 1.46
C PRO A 50 -8.21 25.93 1.42
N ILE A 51 -7.65 26.52 0.34
CA ILE A 51 -6.20 26.69 0.19
C ILE A 51 -5.65 27.65 1.26
N PHE A 52 -6.35 28.76 1.52
CA PHE A 52 -5.98 29.70 2.57
C PHE A 52 -5.92 29.00 3.94
N LEU A 53 -6.99 28.28 4.31
CA LEU A 53 -7.08 27.60 5.60
C LEU A 53 -6.03 26.49 5.74
N LEU A 54 -5.80 25.72 4.68
CA LEU A 54 -4.79 24.67 4.65
C LEU A 54 -3.38 25.20 4.96
N LYS A 55 -3.05 26.38 4.41
CA LYS A 55 -1.73 27.02 4.56
C LYS A 55 -1.58 27.76 5.89
N THR A 56 -2.67 28.30 6.45
CA THR A 56 -2.60 29.26 7.56
C THR A 56 -3.10 28.71 8.90
N VAL A 57 -3.98 27.69 8.88
CA VAL A 57 -4.65 27.18 10.09
C VAL A 57 -4.46 25.66 10.21
N PRO A 58 -3.46 25.18 10.99
CA PRO A 58 -3.14 23.76 11.09
C PRO A 58 -4.30 22.86 11.51
N VAL A 59 -5.20 23.35 12.38
CA VAL A 59 -6.37 22.60 12.85
C VAL A 59 -7.42 22.38 11.76
N CYS A 60 -7.39 23.14 10.65
CA CYS A 60 -8.31 22.97 9.53
C CYS A 60 -7.86 21.92 8.52
N LYS A 61 -6.63 21.38 8.63
CA LYS A 61 -6.07 20.46 7.63
C LYS A 61 -6.97 19.26 7.36
N SER A 62 -7.44 18.58 8.41
CA SER A 62 -8.31 17.40 8.26
C SER A 62 -9.59 17.75 7.49
N ALA A 63 -10.28 18.81 7.89
CA ALA A 63 -11.51 19.24 7.24
C ALA A 63 -11.31 19.62 5.76
N VAL A 64 -10.19 20.29 5.44
CA VAL A 64 -9.86 20.62 4.05
C VAL A 64 -9.53 19.36 3.24
N PHE A 65 -8.81 18.39 3.81
CA PHE A 65 -8.54 17.11 3.16
C PHE A 65 -9.81 16.28 2.94
N ASP A 66 -10.75 16.30 3.87
CA ASP A 66 -12.05 15.64 3.73
C ASP A 66 -12.88 16.30 2.63
N TYR A 67 -12.98 17.63 2.63
CA TYR A 67 -13.59 18.38 1.53
C TYR A 67 -12.94 18.03 0.19
N PHE A 68 -11.61 18.02 0.14
CA PHE A 68 -10.89 17.73 -1.09
C PHE A 68 -11.17 16.30 -1.59
N ARG A 69 -11.20 15.32 -0.69
CA ARG A 69 -11.58 13.93 -1.02
C ARG A 69 -12.99 13.87 -1.60
N ILE A 70 -13.93 14.60 -1.01
CA ILE A 70 -15.32 14.63 -1.48
C ILE A 70 -15.42 15.16 -2.91
N ILE A 71 -14.78 16.30 -3.22
CA ILE A 71 -14.84 16.84 -4.59
C ILE A 71 -14.11 15.95 -5.61
N VAL A 72 -13.04 15.24 -5.21
CA VAL A 72 -12.37 14.23 -6.05
C VAL A 72 -13.31 13.07 -6.37
N ILE A 73 -14.00 12.53 -5.36
CA ILE A 73 -14.96 11.45 -5.54
C ILE A 73 -16.13 11.90 -6.43
N GLU A 74 -16.60 13.14 -6.27
CA GLU A 74 -17.68 13.69 -7.10
C GLU A 74 -17.25 13.89 -8.56
N SER A 75 -16.06 14.44 -8.80
CA SER A 75 -15.50 14.55 -10.14
C SER A 75 -15.35 13.19 -10.81
N ALA A 76 -14.87 12.17 -10.08
CA ALA A 76 -14.82 10.80 -10.58
C ALA A 76 -16.21 10.23 -10.87
N HIS A 77 -17.20 10.51 -10.02
CA HIS A 77 -18.59 10.11 -10.24
C HIS A 77 -19.14 10.67 -11.56
N MET A 78 -18.97 11.99 -11.79
CA MET A 78 -19.42 12.68 -13.00
C MET A 78 -18.76 12.10 -14.26
N TYR A 79 -17.44 11.88 -14.22
CA TYR A 79 -16.70 11.27 -15.33
C TYR A 79 -17.21 9.86 -15.66
N LEU A 80 -17.38 9.01 -14.64
CA LEU A 80 -17.90 7.65 -14.84
C LEU A 80 -19.36 7.66 -15.33
N CYS A 81 -20.18 8.64 -14.94
CA CYS A 81 -21.52 8.84 -15.51
C CYS A 81 -21.46 9.18 -17.00
N GLN A 82 -20.51 10.02 -17.43
CA GLN A 82 -20.32 10.34 -18.85
C GLN A 82 -19.86 9.12 -19.66
N LEU A 83 -19.01 8.26 -19.07
CA LEU A 83 -18.62 7.00 -19.72
C LEU A 83 -19.81 6.05 -19.92
N GLU A 84 -20.73 6.00 -18.96
CA GLU A 84 -21.94 5.16 -19.05
C GLU A 84 -23.02 5.77 -19.94
N ASN A 85 -23.09 7.11 -20.00
CA ASN A 85 -24.03 7.85 -20.82
C ASN A 85 -23.36 9.10 -21.42
N PRO A 86 -22.85 9.01 -22.66
CA PRO A 86 -22.17 10.12 -23.33
C PRO A 86 -23.07 11.34 -23.58
N SER A 87 -24.40 11.19 -23.51
CA SER A 87 -25.37 12.28 -23.66
C SER A 87 -25.59 13.08 -22.37
N SER A 88 -24.89 12.75 -21.27
CA SER A 88 -24.98 13.51 -20.02
C SER A 88 -24.43 14.93 -20.19
N ALA A 89 -25.28 15.93 -19.92
CA ALA A 89 -24.96 17.35 -20.08
C ALA A 89 -24.16 17.97 -18.90
N ALA A 90 -23.73 17.15 -17.93
CA ALA A 90 -22.99 17.65 -16.79
C ALA A 90 -21.57 18.05 -17.20
N ASP A 91 -21.23 19.33 -17.08
CA ASP A 91 -19.89 19.87 -17.32
C ASP A 91 -19.00 19.65 -16.07
N PRO A 92 -17.97 18.78 -16.12
CA PRO A 92 -17.11 18.49 -14.98
C PRO A 92 -15.93 19.46 -14.85
N TYR A 93 -15.72 20.37 -15.81
CA TYR A 93 -14.44 21.10 -15.96
C TYR A 93 -14.10 21.97 -14.74
N VAL A 94 -15.09 22.61 -14.12
CA VAL A 94 -14.84 23.49 -12.97
C VAL A 94 -14.36 22.71 -11.73
N LEU A 95 -14.91 21.51 -11.48
CA LEU A 95 -14.43 20.65 -10.40
C LEU A 95 -13.03 20.11 -10.73
N GLU A 96 -12.78 19.70 -11.97
CA GLU A 96 -11.46 19.24 -12.39
C GLU A 96 -10.40 20.33 -12.24
N ASP A 97 -10.69 21.57 -12.64
CA ASP A 97 -9.80 22.71 -12.45
C ASP A 97 -9.52 22.98 -10.97
N ALA A 98 -10.56 22.93 -10.11
CA ALA A 98 -10.40 23.10 -8.68
C ALA A 98 -9.49 22.02 -8.07
N ILE A 99 -9.68 20.77 -8.47
CA ILE A 99 -8.87 19.63 -8.01
C ILE A 99 -7.43 19.76 -8.48
N VAL A 100 -7.20 20.21 -9.72
CA VAL A 100 -5.86 20.43 -10.27
C VAL A 100 -5.15 21.57 -9.51
N GLU A 101 -5.84 22.67 -9.21
CA GLU A 101 -5.29 23.79 -8.43
C GLU A 101 -4.92 23.38 -7.00
N MET A 102 -5.83 22.67 -6.32
CA MET A 102 -5.58 22.15 -4.97
C MET A 102 -4.46 21.11 -4.95
N SER A 103 -4.43 20.18 -5.92
CA SER A 103 -3.34 19.20 -6.07
C SER A 103 -1.99 19.88 -6.30
N THR A 104 -1.97 20.91 -7.15
CA THR A 104 -0.75 21.71 -7.40
C THR A 104 -0.27 22.39 -6.12
N THR A 105 -1.19 22.94 -5.33
CA THR A 105 -0.87 23.50 -4.02
C THR A 105 -0.26 22.45 -3.08
N LEU A 106 -0.82 21.24 -3.04
CA LEU A 106 -0.25 20.15 -2.24
C LEU A 106 1.15 19.75 -2.71
N LYS A 107 1.38 19.66 -4.03
CA LYS A 107 2.72 19.38 -4.60
C LYS A 107 3.73 20.44 -4.13
N ILE A 108 3.37 21.73 -4.17
CA ILE A 108 4.22 22.83 -3.68
C ILE A 108 4.53 22.67 -2.18
N LEU A 109 3.53 22.33 -1.36
CA LEU A 109 3.72 22.13 0.09
C LEU A 109 4.64 20.96 0.40
N VAL A 110 4.51 19.84 -0.32
CA VAL A 110 5.42 18.68 -0.21
C VAL A 110 6.84 19.10 -0.57
N SER A 111 7.04 19.77 -1.70
CA SER A 111 8.37 20.20 -2.14
C SER A 111 9.02 21.22 -1.20
N ALA A 112 8.23 22.14 -0.62
CA ALA A 112 8.74 23.18 0.27
C ALA A 112 9.07 22.66 1.67
N ASN A 113 8.30 21.71 2.20
CA ASN A 113 8.55 21.12 3.52
C ASN A 113 8.10 19.64 3.55
N PRO A 114 8.93 18.73 3.03
CA PRO A 114 8.60 17.30 2.98
C PRO A 114 8.32 16.71 4.37
N GLY A 115 9.06 17.14 5.39
CA GLY A 115 8.95 16.57 6.74
C GLY A 115 7.54 16.67 7.35
N ASN A 116 6.82 17.74 7.06
CA ASN A 116 5.48 17.97 7.61
C ASN A 116 4.34 17.48 6.72
N TRP A 117 4.58 17.32 5.42
CA TRP A 117 3.51 17.13 4.43
C TRP A 117 3.58 15.80 3.70
N LEU A 118 4.78 15.24 3.50
CA LEU A 118 5.00 14.10 2.62
C LEU A 118 4.19 12.86 3.05
N SER A 119 4.36 12.39 4.29
CA SER A 119 3.64 11.19 4.77
C SER A 119 2.13 11.43 4.88
N LEU A 120 1.72 12.62 5.33
CA LEU A 120 0.31 12.98 5.45
C LEU A 120 -0.40 12.96 4.10
N ILE A 121 0.19 13.61 3.09
CA ILE A 121 -0.38 13.69 1.74
C ILE A 121 -0.30 12.34 1.04
N PHE A 122 0.80 11.60 1.19
CA PHE A 122 0.90 10.24 0.64
C PHE A 122 -0.23 9.34 1.14
N GLN A 123 -0.41 9.26 2.46
CA GLN A 123 -1.49 8.49 3.08
C GLN A 123 -2.85 8.96 2.56
N TRP A 124 -3.10 10.27 2.57
CA TRP A 124 -4.36 10.83 2.09
C TRP A 124 -4.62 10.49 0.61
N THR A 125 -3.61 10.53 -0.26
CA THR A 125 -3.77 10.17 -1.68
C THR A 125 -4.13 8.70 -1.86
N LEU A 126 -3.43 7.79 -1.16
CA LEU A 126 -3.73 6.36 -1.22
C LEU A 126 -5.15 6.06 -0.75
N GLU A 127 -5.54 6.59 0.41
CA GLU A 127 -6.88 6.38 0.97
C GLU A 127 -7.97 6.97 0.08
N SER A 128 -7.76 8.16 -0.49
CA SER A 128 -8.76 8.82 -1.33
C SER A 128 -9.00 8.07 -2.63
N LEU A 129 -7.94 7.55 -3.26
CA LEU A 129 -8.05 6.73 -4.47
C LEU A 129 -8.65 5.35 -4.18
N ALA A 130 -8.31 4.74 -3.04
CA ALA A 130 -8.86 3.45 -2.63
C ALA A 130 -10.34 3.55 -2.27
N GLU A 131 -10.75 4.61 -1.54
CA GLU A 131 -12.16 4.88 -1.23
C GLU A 131 -12.97 5.17 -2.50
N MET A 132 -12.41 5.94 -3.44
CA MET A 132 -13.03 6.15 -4.75
C MET A 132 -13.26 4.83 -5.49
N SER A 133 -12.24 3.96 -5.55
CA SER A 133 -12.32 2.63 -6.17
C SER A 133 -13.39 1.76 -5.51
N LYS A 134 -13.40 1.70 -4.18
CA LYS A 134 -14.40 0.97 -3.39
C LYS A 134 -15.81 1.52 -3.61
N ARG A 135 -15.99 2.83 -3.70
CA ARG A 135 -17.32 3.43 -3.91
C ARG A 135 -17.92 3.10 -5.29
N PHE A 136 -17.08 2.94 -6.31
CA PHE A 136 -17.54 2.76 -7.69
C PHE A 136 -17.34 1.36 -8.26
N HIS A 137 -16.80 0.40 -7.49
CA HIS A 137 -16.45 -0.94 -7.99
C HIS A 137 -17.60 -1.67 -8.70
N SER A 138 -18.85 -1.41 -8.32
CA SER A 138 -20.04 -2.08 -8.87
C SER A 138 -20.62 -1.39 -10.11
N ARG A 139 -20.05 -0.26 -10.54
CA ARG A 139 -20.51 0.48 -11.71
C ARG A 139 -20.29 -0.32 -12.99
N ARG A 140 -21.22 -0.19 -13.94
CA ARG A 140 -21.22 -1.00 -15.17
C ARG A 140 -19.96 -0.77 -16.01
N CYS A 141 -19.47 0.47 -16.04
CA CYS A 141 -18.24 0.83 -16.75
C CYS A 141 -16.96 0.24 -16.14
N LEU A 142 -16.99 -0.17 -14.86
CA LEU A 142 -15.84 -0.69 -14.12
C LEU A 142 -15.93 -2.19 -13.83
N ASN A 143 -17.13 -2.76 -13.85
CA ASN A 143 -17.33 -4.17 -13.55
C ASN A 143 -16.56 -5.07 -14.54
N ASN A 144 -15.90 -6.10 -14.01
CA ASN A 144 -15.06 -7.05 -14.75
C ASN A 144 -13.89 -6.43 -15.53
N LYS A 145 -13.47 -5.20 -15.20
CA LYS A 145 -12.28 -4.58 -15.81
C LYS A 145 -11.00 -5.13 -15.21
N THR A 146 -10.03 -5.40 -16.08
CA THR A 146 -8.66 -5.71 -15.66
C THR A 146 -8.01 -4.47 -15.04
N LEU A 147 -6.96 -4.67 -14.23
CA LEU A 147 -6.25 -3.55 -13.59
C LEU A 147 -5.64 -2.58 -14.61
N SER A 148 -5.20 -3.06 -15.76
CA SER A 148 -4.71 -2.20 -16.85
C SER A 148 -5.83 -1.34 -17.44
N GLU A 149 -7.04 -1.88 -17.58
CA GLU A 149 -8.21 -1.11 -18.01
C GLU A 149 -8.64 -0.09 -16.96
N LEU A 150 -8.68 -0.48 -15.67
CA LEU A 150 -8.99 0.43 -14.57
C LEU A 150 -8.00 1.59 -14.53
N LEU A 151 -6.71 1.32 -14.71
CA LEU A 151 -5.69 2.37 -14.82
C LEU A 151 -5.99 3.34 -15.95
N LYS A 152 -6.28 2.82 -17.15
CA LYS A 152 -6.62 3.66 -18.31
C LYS A 152 -7.86 4.51 -18.07
N ILE A 153 -8.89 3.95 -17.43
CA ILE A 153 -10.12 4.67 -17.11
C ILE A 153 -9.84 5.78 -16.10
N TYR A 154 -9.15 5.48 -15.00
CA TYR A 154 -8.89 6.47 -13.96
C TYR A 154 -7.88 7.54 -14.38
N THR A 155 -6.87 7.22 -15.21
CA THR A 155 -5.92 8.22 -15.71
C THR A 155 -6.49 9.10 -16.81
N ALA A 156 -7.55 8.67 -17.50
CA ALA A 156 -8.24 9.49 -18.49
C ALA A 156 -9.07 10.62 -17.87
N ASN A 157 -9.45 10.53 -16.59
CA ASN A 157 -10.01 11.64 -15.83
C ASN A 157 -8.89 12.57 -15.36
N ARG A 158 -8.95 13.85 -15.74
CA ARG A 158 -7.93 14.85 -15.42
C ARG A 158 -7.78 15.10 -13.91
N ALA A 159 -8.88 15.15 -13.16
CA ALA A 159 -8.85 15.30 -11.71
C ALA A 159 -8.14 14.12 -11.04
N THR A 160 -8.56 12.90 -11.37
CA THR A 160 -7.95 11.68 -10.84
C THR A 160 -6.47 11.57 -11.23
N ASN A 161 -6.13 11.93 -12.47
CA ASN A 161 -4.74 11.97 -12.92
C ASN A 161 -3.89 12.98 -12.11
N SER A 162 -4.45 14.15 -11.75
CA SER A 162 -3.76 15.12 -10.90
C SER A 162 -3.42 14.56 -9.50
N ILE A 163 -4.33 13.76 -8.93
CA ILE A 163 -4.11 13.05 -7.66
C ILE A 163 -3.06 11.94 -7.83
N LEU A 164 -3.08 11.20 -8.94
CA LEU A 164 -2.08 10.18 -9.24
C LEU A 164 -0.68 10.77 -9.43
N GLU A 165 -0.55 11.95 -10.05
CA GLU A 165 0.72 12.66 -10.13
C GLU A 165 1.24 13.09 -8.75
N LEU A 166 0.33 13.52 -7.85
CA LEU A 166 0.68 13.84 -6.47
C LEU A 166 1.11 12.59 -5.69
N LEU A 167 0.42 11.47 -5.87
CA LEU A 167 0.80 10.16 -5.33
C LEU A 167 2.21 9.78 -5.82
N ASN A 168 2.46 9.91 -7.13
CA ASN A 168 3.75 9.58 -7.74
C ASN A 168 4.90 10.43 -7.17
N LEU A 169 4.69 11.75 -7.05
CA LEU A 169 5.65 12.66 -6.41
C LEU A 169 6.00 12.19 -4.98
N CYS A 170 4.97 11.88 -4.18
CA CYS A 170 5.16 11.46 -2.80
C CYS A 170 5.84 10.08 -2.71
N ALA A 171 5.42 9.12 -3.53
CA ALA A 171 6.02 7.79 -3.61
C ALA A 171 7.51 7.86 -3.97
N GLY A 172 7.87 8.65 -5.00
CA GLY A 172 9.26 8.85 -5.40
C GLY A 172 10.14 9.40 -4.27
N HIS A 173 9.63 10.39 -3.53
CA HIS A 173 10.32 10.94 -2.36
C HIS A 173 10.46 9.92 -1.22
N LEU A 174 9.38 9.23 -0.86
CA LEU A 174 9.39 8.27 0.25
C LEU A 174 10.25 7.05 -0.07
N LEU A 175 10.14 6.47 -1.26
CA LEU A 175 10.97 5.34 -1.67
C LEU A 175 12.47 5.65 -1.67
N THR A 176 12.84 6.92 -1.81
CA THR A 176 14.25 7.36 -1.78
C THR A 176 14.75 7.64 -0.37
N ASN A 177 13.95 8.34 0.44
CA ASN A 177 14.43 8.91 1.70
C ASN A 177 13.94 8.14 2.94
N SER A 178 12.82 7.44 2.84
CA SER A 178 12.18 6.74 3.96
C SER A 178 11.28 5.60 3.45
N PRO A 179 11.85 4.55 2.82
CA PRO A 179 11.08 3.50 2.16
C PRO A 179 10.18 2.73 3.13
N GLU A 180 10.59 2.58 4.40
CA GLU A 180 9.79 1.95 5.46
C GLU A 180 8.43 2.64 5.64
N LYS A 181 8.40 3.99 5.62
CA LYS A 181 7.15 4.75 5.70
C LYS A 181 6.27 4.58 4.47
N CYS A 182 6.89 4.43 3.30
CA CYS A 182 6.16 4.13 2.05
C CYS A 182 5.48 2.77 2.16
N VAL A 183 6.25 1.73 2.52
CA VAL A 183 5.76 0.35 2.63
C VAL A 183 4.68 0.24 3.71
N ALA A 184 4.88 0.86 4.88
CA ALA A 184 3.90 0.85 5.95
C ALA A 184 2.54 1.43 5.51
N ALA A 185 2.54 2.58 4.84
CA ALA A 185 1.32 3.19 4.30
C ALA A 185 0.63 2.32 3.24
N LEU A 186 1.40 1.67 2.36
CA LEU A 186 0.85 0.76 1.36
C LEU A 186 0.23 -0.49 2.00
N LEU A 187 0.88 -1.07 3.01
CA LEU A 187 0.35 -2.22 3.74
C LEU A 187 -0.90 -1.86 4.55
N GLU A 188 -0.94 -0.67 5.17
CA GLU A 188 -2.12 -0.18 5.88
C GLU A 188 -3.33 -0.03 4.94
N VAL A 189 -3.12 0.56 3.77
CA VAL A 189 -4.17 0.74 2.77
C VAL A 189 -4.61 -0.60 2.19
N ALA A 190 -3.69 -1.52 1.90
CA ALA A 190 -4.02 -2.87 1.44
C ALA A 190 -4.82 -3.65 2.50
N ALA A 191 -4.45 -3.55 3.78
CA ALA A 191 -5.20 -4.17 4.86
C ALA A 191 -6.62 -3.59 5.01
N ARG A 192 -6.80 -2.28 4.79
CA ARG A 192 -8.09 -1.59 4.94
C ARG A 192 -9.02 -1.77 3.75
N TYR A 193 -8.49 -1.72 2.53
CA TYR A 193 -9.29 -1.68 1.30
C TYR A 193 -9.20 -2.96 0.46
N GLY A 194 -8.25 -3.86 0.72
CA GLY A 194 -8.07 -5.10 -0.03
C GLY A 194 -7.90 -4.85 -1.53
N VAL A 195 -8.60 -5.63 -2.34
CA VAL A 195 -8.50 -5.60 -3.82
C VAL A 195 -8.82 -4.24 -4.45
N PHE A 196 -9.53 -3.35 -3.75
CA PHE A 196 -9.88 -2.03 -4.30
C PHE A 196 -8.67 -1.12 -4.50
N CYS A 197 -7.52 -1.40 -3.87
CA CYS A 197 -6.28 -0.64 -4.09
C CYS A 197 -5.28 -1.32 -5.03
N ASP A 198 -5.57 -2.49 -5.60
CA ASP A 198 -4.61 -3.24 -6.44
C ASP A 198 -4.14 -2.45 -7.66
N TRP A 199 -5.03 -1.68 -8.29
CA TRP A 199 -4.67 -0.84 -9.43
C TRP A 199 -3.76 0.32 -9.03
N ILE A 200 -3.86 0.82 -7.79
CA ILE A 200 -2.98 1.85 -7.23
C ILE A 200 -1.58 1.27 -7.02
N LEU A 201 -1.50 0.03 -6.53
CA LEU A 201 -0.24 -0.70 -6.39
C LEU A 201 0.39 -0.97 -7.77
N THR A 202 -0.42 -1.31 -8.78
CA THR A 202 0.05 -1.41 -10.17
C THR A 202 0.57 -0.07 -10.69
N PHE A 203 -0.11 1.04 -10.41
CA PHE A 203 0.37 2.37 -10.81
C PHE A 203 1.77 2.67 -10.25
N ILE A 204 1.98 2.45 -8.95
CA ILE A 204 3.26 2.68 -8.28
C ILE A 204 4.33 1.70 -8.80
N SER A 205 3.98 0.44 -9.04
CA SER A 205 4.93 -0.55 -9.54
C SER A 205 5.32 -0.33 -11.00
N ILE A 206 4.46 0.24 -11.83
CA ILE A 206 4.85 0.67 -13.18
C ILE A 206 5.83 1.85 -13.10
N ALA A 207 5.60 2.80 -12.18
CA ALA A 207 6.48 3.95 -12.00
C ALA A 207 7.84 3.60 -11.37
N TYR A 208 7.88 2.59 -10.49
CA TYR A 208 9.06 2.22 -9.71
C TYR A 208 9.30 0.69 -9.61
N PRO A 209 9.39 -0.07 -10.70
CA PRO A 209 9.24 -1.54 -10.69
C PRO A 209 10.17 -2.25 -9.71
N LEU A 210 11.47 -2.14 -9.92
CA LEU A 210 12.45 -2.82 -9.09
C LEU A 210 12.55 -2.19 -7.69
N LYS A 211 12.31 -0.88 -7.58
CA LYS A 211 12.49 -0.14 -6.32
C LYS A 211 11.38 -0.48 -5.32
N ILE A 212 10.11 -0.44 -5.72
CA ILE A 212 9.01 -0.77 -4.80
C ILE A 212 9.07 -2.23 -4.37
N ILE A 213 9.36 -3.15 -5.30
CA ILE A 213 9.45 -4.58 -5.01
C ILE A 213 10.59 -4.86 -4.01
N ASN A 214 11.80 -4.33 -4.28
CA ASN A 214 12.92 -4.45 -3.35
C ASN A 214 12.55 -3.92 -1.96
N GLN A 215 11.92 -2.74 -1.88
CA GLN A 215 11.58 -2.15 -0.59
C GLN A 215 10.49 -2.93 0.15
N LEU A 216 9.48 -3.47 -0.56
CA LEU A 216 8.47 -4.35 0.04
C LEU A 216 9.10 -5.60 0.65
N VAL A 217 10.01 -6.26 -0.09
CA VAL A 217 10.70 -7.48 0.36
C VAL A 217 11.63 -7.18 1.54
N ILE A 218 12.48 -6.15 1.44
CA ILE A 218 13.45 -5.79 2.48
C ILE A 218 12.76 -5.27 3.75
N CYS A 219 11.78 -4.37 3.62
CA CYS A 219 11.04 -3.86 4.77
C CYS A 219 10.22 -4.99 5.42
N GLY A 220 9.59 -5.86 4.62
CA GLY A 220 8.87 -7.02 5.12
C GLY A 220 9.76 -8.01 5.88
N LEU A 221 10.95 -8.30 5.36
CA LEU A 221 11.93 -9.13 6.05
C LEU A 221 12.42 -8.49 7.35
N ASN A 222 12.71 -7.19 7.37
CA ASN A 222 13.15 -6.51 8.57
C ASN A 222 12.07 -6.45 9.65
N ASP A 223 10.79 -6.25 9.27
CA ASP A 223 9.66 -6.31 10.20
C ASP A 223 9.46 -7.74 10.72
N PHE A 224 9.64 -8.76 9.87
CA PHE A 224 9.61 -10.16 10.28
C PHE A 224 10.72 -10.50 11.27
N ILE A 225 11.97 -10.11 10.99
CA ILE A 225 13.10 -10.27 11.92
C ILE A 225 12.83 -9.57 13.25
N SER A 226 12.25 -8.37 13.22
CA SER A 226 11.92 -7.65 14.45
C SER A 226 10.86 -8.40 15.26
N HIS A 227 9.85 -8.95 14.58
CA HIS A 227 8.83 -9.79 15.18
C HIS A 227 9.40 -11.08 15.79
N THR A 228 10.26 -11.81 15.08
CA THR A 228 10.88 -13.05 15.61
C THR A 228 11.77 -12.78 16.82
N ASN A 229 12.52 -11.68 16.81
CA ASN A 229 13.34 -11.25 17.95
C ASN A 229 12.52 -10.81 19.17
N ASP A 230 11.29 -10.32 18.97
CA ASP A 230 10.41 -9.97 20.09
C ASP A 230 9.77 -11.19 20.73
N LEU A 231 9.57 -12.28 19.98
CA LEU A 231 9.05 -13.55 20.48
C LEU A 231 10.07 -14.31 21.33
N SER A 232 11.37 -14.19 21.01
CA SER A 232 12.44 -14.88 21.74
C SER A 232 12.71 -14.30 23.14
N LYS A 233 12.11 -13.17 23.50
CA LYS A 233 12.25 -12.52 24.81
C LYS A 233 11.33 -13.15 25.88
N ASN A 234 11.69 -14.34 26.38
CA ASN A 234 11.05 -15.01 27.54
C ASN A 234 9.51 -14.97 27.54
N MET A 235 8.88 -15.04 26.37
CA MET A 235 7.43 -14.97 26.23
C MET A 235 6.82 -16.36 26.49
N PRO A 236 5.71 -16.47 27.25
CA PRO A 236 4.99 -17.73 27.38
C PRO A 236 4.54 -18.26 26.01
N LEU A 237 4.68 -19.57 25.76
CA LEU A 237 4.39 -20.19 24.46
C LEU A 237 3.02 -19.81 23.90
N ASN A 238 1.97 -19.87 24.72
CA ASN A 238 0.61 -19.52 24.29
C ASN A 238 0.49 -18.06 23.81
N GLN A 239 1.24 -17.13 24.42
CA GLN A 239 1.27 -15.73 23.97
C GLN A 239 2.09 -15.56 22.70
N ALA A 240 3.18 -16.31 22.56
CA ALA A 240 4.01 -16.30 21.35
C ALA A 240 3.22 -16.79 20.12
N VAL A 241 2.49 -17.91 20.25
CA VAL A 241 1.62 -18.45 19.19
C VAL A 241 0.56 -17.44 18.78
N GLN A 242 -0.17 -16.86 19.75
CA GLN A 242 -1.21 -15.85 19.46
C GLN A 242 -0.64 -14.62 18.74
N ARG A 243 0.56 -14.16 19.12
CA ARG A 243 1.22 -13.04 18.43
C ARG A 243 1.68 -13.39 17.02
N CYS A 244 2.20 -14.60 16.81
CA CYS A 244 2.54 -15.08 15.46
C CYS A 244 1.31 -15.12 14.56
N GLU A 245 0.20 -15.68 15.04
CA GLU A 245 -1.04 -15.70 14.28
C GLU A 245 -1.55 -14.30 13.94
N GLN A 246 -1.50 -13.38 14.91
CA GLN A 246 -1.91 -11.99 14.68
C GLN A 246 -1.02 -11.33 13.62
N TYR A 247 0.30 -11.47 13.74
CA TYR A 247 1.25 -10.95 12.75
C TYR A 247 0.99 -11.53 11.35
N ASN A 248 0.76 -12.84 11.28
CA ASN A 248 0.46 -13.54 10.04
C ASN A 248 -0.83 -13.00 9.37
N ARG A 249 -1.90 -12.81 10.16
CA ARG A 249 -3.18 -12.30 9.66
C ARG A 249 -3.13 -10.84 9.22
N GLU A 250 -2.47 -9.97 9.99
CA GLU A 250 -2.55 -8.52 9.78
C GLU A 250 -1.48 -7.99 8.84
N LYS A 251 -0.23 -8.46 8.96
CA LYS A 251 0.92 -7.91 8.26
C LYS A 251 1.39 -8.80 7.12
N LEU A 252 1.66 -10.06 7.43
CA LEU A 252 2.25 -10.96 6.45
C LEU A 252 1.26 -11.31 5.33
N SER A 253 -0.01 -11.55 5.65
CA SER A 253 -1.06 -11.74 4.65
C SER A 253 -1.21 -10.53 3.73
N SER A 254 -1.16 -9.30 4.26
CA SER A 254 -1.23 -8.08 3.44
C SER A 254 0.00 -7.95 2.55
N LEU A 255 1.21 -8.17 3.09
CA LEU A 255 2.44 -8.16 2.29
C LEU A 255 2.40 -9.22 1.19
N ALA A 256 2.02 -10.45 1.53
CA ALA A 256 1.91 -11.54 0.58
C ALA A 256 0.84 -11.26 -0.48
N SER A 257 -0.27 -10.60 -0.13
CA SER A 257 -1.28 -10.16 -1.11
C SER A 257 -0.70 -9.19 -2.13
N ILE A 258 0.05 -8.16 -1.67
CA ILE A 258 0.72 -7.20 -2.56
C ILE A 258 1.77 -7.91 -3.44
N LEU A 259 2.63 -8.73 -2.85
CA LEU A 259 3.67 -9.45 -3.59
C LEU A 259 3.09 -10.48 -4.56
N SER A 260 1.99 -11.14 -4.20
CA SER A 260 1.24 -12.06 -5.05
C SER A 260 0.69 -11.37 -6.29
N HIS A 261 0.18 -10.15 -6.12
CA HIS A 261 -0.27 -9.31 -7.22
C HIS A 261 0.90 -8.91 -8.13
N LEU A 262 2.02 -8.46 -7.54
CA LEU A 262 3.23 -8.10 -8.28
C LEU A 262 3.89 -9.32 -8.96
N ALA A 263 3.73 -10.53 -8.41
CA ALA A 263 4.21 -11.76 -9.03
C ALA A 263 3.56 -12.02 -10.39
N VAL A 264 2.31 -11.62 -10.58
CA VAL A 264 1.58 -11.76 -11.85
C VAL A 264 1.98 -10.67 -12.85
N GLN A 265 2.19 -9.43 -12.37
CA GLN A 265 2.44 -8.28 -13.26
C GLN A 265 3.91 -7.99 -13.55
N GLN A 266 4.79 -8.24 -12.58
CA GLN A 266 6.21 -7.87 -12.55
C GLN A 266 7.05 -9.09 -12.10
N THR A 267 6.77 -10.24 -12.70
CA THR A 267 7.37 -11.54 -12.33
C THR A 267 8.89 -11.50 -12.34
N THR A 268 9.48 -10.82 -13.33
CA THR A 268 10.94 -10.74 -13.54
C THR A 268 11.65 -10.01 -12.42
N GLU A 269 11.09 -8.88 -11.99
CA GLU A 269 11.63 -8.01 -10.95
C GLU A 269 11.51 -8.70 -9.59
N LEU A 270 10.35 -9.28 -9.28
CA LEU A 270 10.15 -10.04 -8.04
C LEU A 270 11.09 -11.24 -7.96
N ARG A 271 11.22 -11.97 -9.06
CA ARG A 271 12.17 -13.08 -9.19
C ARG A 271 13.60 -12.63 -8.90
N HIS A 272 14.05 -11.53 -9.49
CA HIS A 272 15.39 -10.98 -9.24
C HIS A 272 15.59 -10.62 -7.76
N CYS A 273 14.59 -10.02 -7.10
CA CYS A 273 14.65 -9.71 -5.67
C CYS A 273 14.78 -10.96 -4.80
N PHE A 274 13.99 -11.99 -5.06
CA PHE A 274 14.05 -13.25 -4.29
C PHE A 274 15.36 -13.99 -4.52
N VAL A 275 15.85 -14.06 -5.76
CA VAL A 275 17.15 -14.65 -6.09
C VAL A 275 18.28 -13.95 -5.33
N ALA A 276 18.33 -12.62 -5.40
CA ALA A 276 19.34 -11.85 -4.68
C ALA A 276 19.29 -12.11 -3.16
N LEU A 277 18.10 -12.28 -2.59
CA LEU A 277 17.93 -12.58 -1.17
C LEU A 277 18.43 -13.98 -0.80
N ILE A 278 18.14 -14.98 -1.64
CA ILE A 278 18.62 -16.37 -1.46
C ILE A 278 20.15 -16.42 -1.57
N GLU A 279 20.73 -15.78 -2.58
CA GLU A 279 22.19 -15.73 -2.77
C GLU A 279 22.89 -15.07 -1.58
N GLN A 280 22.34 -13.96 -1.07
CA GLN A 280 22.84 -13.32 0.14
C GLN A 280 22.76 -14.24 1.35
N ALA A 281 21.64 -14.95 1.57
CA ALA A 281 21.48 -15.85 2.71
C ALA A 281 22.42 -17.07 2.67
N LEU A 282 22.72 -17.58 1.47
CA LEU A 282 23.66 -18.68 1.27
C LEU A 282 25.13 -18.23 1.33
N SER A 283 25.42 -16.95 1.15
CA SER A 283 26.78 -16.42 1.33
C SER A 283 27.28 -16.55 2.77
N SER A 284 28.60 -16.65 2.95
CA SER A 284 29.27 -16.76 4.25
C SER A 284 29.08 -15.54 5.15
N ASP A 285 28.75 -14.38 4.57
CA ASP A 285 28.74 -13.10 5.27
C ASP A 285 27.41 -12.83 5.99
N PHE A 286 26.37 -13.63 5.72
CA PHE A 286 24.99 -13.38 6.16
C PHE A 286 24.43 -14.44 7.12
N VAL A 287 25.29 -15.24 7.76
CA VAL A 287 24.91 -16.37 8.63
C VAL A 287 23.91 -15.97 9.72
N LYS A 288 24.05 -14.77 10.30
CA LYS A 288 23.21 -14.31 11.42
C LYS A 288 21.72 -14.11 11.08
N LYS A 289 21.39 -13.89 9.80
CA LYS A 289 20.01 -13.65 9.33
C LYS A 289 19.49 -14.74 8.40
N ARG A 290 20.31 -15.77 8.14
CA ARG A 290 19.99 -16.85 7.20
C ARG A 290 18.67 -17.53 7.53
N GLN A 291 18.46 -17.86 8.81
CA GLN A 291 17.24 -18.51 9.30
C GLN A 291 16.00 -17.65 9.07
N ASP A 292 16.07 -16.35 9.36
CA ASP A 292 14.94 -15.43 9.19
C ASP A 292 14.58 -15.24 7.72
N VAL A 293 15.58 -15.21 6.82
CA VAL A 293 15.34 -15.10 5.37
C VAL A 293 14.55 -16.31 4.86
N PHE A 294 15.00 -17.53 5.17
CA PHE A 294 14.31 -18.72 4.68
C PHE A 294 12.94 -18.90 5.34
N ALA A 295 12.81 -18.61 6.64
CA ALA A 295 11.53 -18.62 7.33
C ALA A 295 10.55 -17.61 6.73
N PHE A 296 11.00 -16.39 6.43
CA PHE A 296 10.21 -15.34 5.79
C PHE A 296 9.74 -15.77 4.39
N LEU A 297 10.65 -16.29 3.55
CA LEU A 297 10.31 -16.75 2.20
C LEU A 297 9.30 -17.90 2.21
N LEU A 298 9.50 -18.89 3.09
CA LEU A 298 8.56 -20.00 3.27
C LEU A 298 7.18 -19.50 3.72
N LYS A 299 7.17 -18.56 4.66
CA LYS A 299 5.93 -17.94 5.12
C LYS A 299 5.23 -17.16 4.02
N LEU A 300 5.93 -16.46 3.14
CA LEU A 300 5.31 -15.84 1.97
C LEU A 300 4.69 -16.87 1.00
N CYS A 301 5.37 -17.99 0.77
CA CYS A 301 4.86 -19.09 -0.07
C CYS A 301 3.53 -19.64 0.45
N VAL A 302 3.39 -19.80 1.76
CA VAL A 302 2.16 -20.25 2.42
C VAL A 302 0.97 -19.36 2.04
N PHE A 303 1.17 -18.05 1.98
CA PHE A 303 0.09 -17.10 1.68
C PHE A 303 -0.19 -16.91 0.19
N SER A 304 0.70 -17.35 -0.71
CA SER A 304 0.51 -17.14 -2.15
C SER A 304 1.18 -18.18 -3.04
N ARG A 305 0.36 -18.86 -3.85
CA ARG A 305 0.81 -19.72 -4.95
C ARG A 305 1.59 -18.97 -6.03
N ASN A 306 1.24 -17.72 -6.32
CA ASN A 306 1.98 -16.93 -7.31
C ASN A 306 3.43 -16.69 -6.86
N ILE A 307 3.65 -16.52 -5.54
CA ILE A 307 4.99 -16.39 -4.96
C ILE A 307 5.75 -17.71 -5.08
N VAL A 308 5.09 -18.85 -4.81
CA VAL A 308 5.67 -20.19 -5.04
C VAL A 308 6.11 -20.33 -6.49
N ASP A 309 5.25 -20.03 -7.46
CA ASP A 309 5.55 -20.15 -8.89
C ASP A 309 6.74 -19.29 -9.33
N VAL A 310 6.95 -18.14 -8.68
CA VAL A 310 8.12 -17.27 -8.91
C VAL A 310 9.38 -17.90 -8.33
N LEU A 311 9.34 -18.32 -7.07
CA LEU A 311 10.48 -18.90 -6.36
C LEU A 311 10.94 -20.22 -7.00
N MET A 312 9.99 -21.07 -7.40
CA MET A 312 10.27 -22.39 -7.94
C MET A 312 11.01 -22.37 -9.28
N LYS A 313 11.01 -21.24 -10.01
CA LYS A 313 11.71 -21.12 -11.31
C LYS A 313 13.23 -21.12 -11.17
N ASP A 314 13.78 -20.57 -10.09
CA ASP A 314 15.24 -20.50 -9.87
C ASP A 314 15.74 -21.37 -8.73
N LEU A 315 14.86 -21.80 -7.84
CA LEU A 315 15.18 -22.70 -6.72
C LEU A 315 16.08 -23.89 -7.11
N PRO A 316 15.84 -24.58 -8.25
CA PRO A 316 16.67 -25.73 -8.65
C PRO A 316 18.15 -25.38 -8.90
N LYS A 317 18.50 -24.10 -9.10
CA LYS A 317 19.90 -23.68 -9.24
C LYS A 317 20.65 -23.69 -7.91
N TYR A 318 19.93 -23.61 -6.80
CA TYR A 318 20.49 -23.53 -5.45
C TYR A 318 20.37 -24.86 -4.69
N SER A 319 19.91 -25.94 -5.32
CA SER A 319 19.73 -27.27 -4.72
C SER A 319 21.02 -28.09 -4.58
N SER A 320 22.19 -27.45 -4.41
CA SER A 320 23.40 -28.20 -4.09
C SER A 320 23.27 -28.82 -2.69
N THR A 321 23.88 -29.99 -2.47
CA THR A 321 23.84 -30.66 -1.16
C THR A 321 24.31 -29.74 -0.02
N GLU A 322 25.35 -28.94 -0.28
CA GLU A 322 25.85 -27.96 0.68
C GLU A 322 24.80 -26.90 1.03
N ASN A 323 24.14 -26.30 0.02
CA ASN A 323 23.11 -25.29 0.25
C ASN A 323 21.88 -25.88 0.96
N LEU A 324 21.49 -27.12 0.63
CA LEU A 324 20.39 -27.80 1.29
C LEU A 324 20.67 -28.04 2.77
N ILE A 325 21.88 -28.49 3.12
CA ILE A 325 22.31 -28.61 4.52
C ILE A 325 22.26 -27.25 5.21
N GLN A 326 22.70 -26.18 4.54
CA GLN A 326 22.65 -24.81 5.09
C GLN A 326 21.21 -24.31 5.31
N ILE A 327 20.28 -24.62 4.41
CA ILE A 327 18.87 -24.24 4.53
C ILE A 327 18.21 -25.02 5.68
N VAL A 328 18.38 -26.34 5.71
CA VAL A 328 17.78 -27.20 6.74
C VAL A 328 18.32 -26.85 8.12
N SER A 329 19.64 -26.67 8.26
CA SER A 329 20.24 -26.25 9.52
C SER A 329 19.80 -24.86 9.97
N ALA A 330 19.50 -23.94 9.05
CA ALA A 330 18.97 -22.63 9.40
C ALA A 330 17.51 -22.72 9.88
N LEU A 331 16.68 -23.56 9.25
CA LEU A 331 15.29 -23.73 9.63
C LEU A 331 15.10 -24.53 10.92
N SER A 332 15.99 -25.49 11.22
CA SER A 332 15.88 -26.34 12.42
C SER A 332 16.10 -25.57 13.74
N VAL A 333 16.72 -24.39 13.68
CA VAL A 333 16.94 -23.53 14.85
C VAL A 333 15.75 -22.59 15.10
N MET A 334 14.83 -22.46 14.13
CA MET A 334 13.66 -21.58 14.26
C MET A 334 12.59 -22.21 15.16
N PRO A 335 11.95 -21.42 16.05
CA PRO A 335 10.85 -21.93 16.85
C PRO A 335 9.70 -22.45 15.96
N PRO A 336 9.11 -23.63 16.27
CA PRO A 336 8.07 -24.23 15.42
C PRO A 336 6.89 -23.31 15.15
N HIS A 337 6.44 -22.53 16.15
CA HIS A 337 5.32 -21.59 16.02
C HIS A 337 5.60 -20.41 15.07
N VAL A 338 6.88 -20.15 14.73
CA VAL A 338 7.26 -19.16 13.71
C VAL A 338 7.13 -19.74 12.31
N LEU A 339 7.40 -21.03 12.13
CA LEU A 339 7.35 -21.72 10.82
C LEU A 339 5.96 -22.27 10.51
N PHE A 340 5.28 -22.80 11.52
CA PHE A 340 3.97 -23.44 11.42
C PHE A 340 2.99 -22.66 12.27
N SER A 341 1.87 -22.22 11.68
CA SER A 341 0.74 -21.83 12.52
C SER A 341 -0.02 -23.09 12.94
N ASP A 342 -0.52 -23.13 14.18
CA ASP A 342 -1.29 -24.27 14.67
C ASP A 342 -2.50 -24.48 13.73
N GLN A 343 -2.51 -25.61 13.00
CA GLN A 343 -3.66 -26.23 12.31
C GLN A 343 -3.94 -25.98 10.81
N SER A 344 -2.94 -25.77 9.94
CA SER A 344 -3.20 -26.12 8.52
C SER A 344 -2.24 -27.18 8.00
N LEU A 345 -2.75 -28.40 7.79
CA LEU A 345 -2.09 -29.43 6.98
C LEU A 345 -1.63 -28.86 5.64
N VAL A 346 -2.36 -27.86 5.12
CA VAL A 346 -2.02 -27.10 3.91
C VAL A 346 -0.69 -26.35 4.02
N GLU A 347 -0.39 -25.71 5.16
CA GLU A 347 0.90 -25.06 5.40
C GLU A 347 2.04 -26.06 5.39
N ILE A 348 1.85 -27.18 6.08
CA ILE A 348 2.83 -28.25 6.15
C ILE A 348 3.04 -28.85 4.76
N ASP A 349 1.98 -29.21 4.05
CA ASP A 349 2.03 -29.77 2.70
C ASP A 349 2.70 -28.81 1.71
N MET A 350 2.47 -27.50 1.83
CA MET A 350 3.06 -26.51 0.94
C MET A 350 4.54 -26.26 1.24
N ILE A 351 4.90 -26.19 2.52
CA ILE A 351 6.31 -26.14 2.96
C ILE A 351 7.01 -27.43 2.51
N PHE A 352 6.37 -28.58 2.68
CA PHE A 352 6.90 -29.87 2.28
C PHE A 352 7.03 -29.99 0.77
N ALA A 353 6.07 -29.48 -0.02
CA ALA A 353 6.17 -29.43 -1.47
C ALA A 353 7.34 -28.53 -1.91
N VAL A 354 7.51 -27.35 -1.30
CA VAL A 354 8.64 -26.46 -1.57
C VAL A 354 9.96 -27.15 -1.20
N LEU A 355 10.04 -27.82 -0.05
CA LEU A 355 11.23 -28.56 0.40
C LEU A 355 11.51 -29.81 -0.45
N GLN A 356 10.51 -30.60 -0.81
CA GLN A 356 10.63 -31.75 -1.72
C GLN A 356 11.21 -31.32 -3.06
N GLN A 357 10.74 -30.19 -3.57
CA GLN A 357 11.19 -29.65 -4.84
C GLN A 357 12.59 -28.99 -4.74
N PHE A 358 12.99 -28.51 -3.56
CA PHE A 358 14.39 -28.19 -3.24
C PHE A 358 15.28 -29.44 -3.28
N MET A 359 14.80 -30.57 -2.76
CA MET A 359 15.68 -31.68 -2.39
C MET A 359 15.82 -32.77 -3.45
N LYS A 360 14.84 -32.94 -4.38
CA LYS A 360 14.85 -34.01 -5.42
C LYS A 360 15.28 -35.40 -4.89
N ASP A 361 15.11 -35.66 -3.59
CA ASP A 361 15.61 -36.86 -2.92
C ASP A 361 14.57 -37.29 -1.87
N ASP A 362 13.80 -38.33 -2.22
CA ASP A 362 12.69 -38.87 -1.43
C ASP A 362 13.14 -39.41 -0.06
N LYS A 363 14.44 -39.68 0.12
CA LYS A 363 14.98 -40.25 1.35
C LYS A 363 15.07 -39.23 2.49
N PHE A 364 15.37 -37.98 2.17
CA PHE A 364 15.51 -36.90 3.17
C PHE A 364 14.16 -36.33 3.60
N VAL A 365 13.18 -36.36 2.71
CA VAL A 365 11.78 -36.04 2.96
C VAL A 365 11.25 -36.87 4.14
N ALA A 366 11.62 -38.15 4.19
CA ALA A 366 11.32 -39.06 5.30
C ALA A 366 12.01 -38.65 6.62
N ASP A 367 13.28 -38.25 6.57
CA ASP A 367 14.04 -37.82 7.76
C ASP A 367 13.53 -36.49 8.34
N PHE A 368 13.13 -35.53 7.50
CA PHE A 368 12.55 -34.26 7.93
C PHE A 368 11.13 -34.44 8.50
N SER A 369 10.32 -35.35 7.94
CA SER A 369 9.05 -35.73 8.56
C SER A 369 9.21 -36.39 9.93
N GLY A 370 10.35 -37.06 10.19
CA GLY A 370 10.69 -37.57 11.53
C GLY A 370 10.98 -36.45 12.53
N LEU A 371 11.65 -35.37 12.09
CA LEU A 371 11.93 -34.17 12.90
C LEU A 371 10.70 -33.34 13.27
N LEU A 372 9.57 -33.53 12.56
CA LEU A 372 8.29 -32.86 12.82
C LEU A 372 7.31 -33.73 13.63
N ALA A 373 7.64 -35.01 13.83
CA ALA A 373 6.82 -35.96 14.59
C ALA A 373 7.15 -35.99 16.09
N ASP A 374 8.27 -35.39 16.48
CA ASP A 374 8.69 -35.09 17.87
C ASP A 374 8.42 -33.62 18.20
#